data_AF-A0A9Q4CR32-F1
#
_entry.id   AF-A0A9Q4CR32-F1
#
_cell.length_a   1.000
_cell.length_b   1.000
_cell.length_c   1.000
_cell.angle_alpha   90.00
_cell.angle_beta   90.00
_cell.angle_gamma   90.00
#
_symmetry.space_group_name_H-M   'P 1'
#
loop_
_entity.id
_entity.type
_entity.pdbx_description
1 polymer ?
#
loop_
_entity_poly.entity_id
_entity_poly.type
_entity_poly.pdbx_seq_one_letter_code
_entity_poly.pdbx_strand_id
1 'polypeptide(L)'
;MSSTSLFRFVLIAGLIFAIVGVVAGISLSDTLPTILQDYLAQTEGEDISNGEAIFFLLAMLAVLLLLPISTIGLWKFKSWARTLYVVITVAFIPFYPAIGPVVMNGWEAMFSDIALMLEGILLAMMFSGEVSQKFSPSKVAASS
;
A
#
# COMPACT_ATOMS: atom_id res chain seq x y z
N MET A 1 22.93 7.94 -9.42
CA MET A 1 21.49 8.28 -9.52
C MET A 1 21.18 9.35 -8.48
N SER A 2 20.39 10.38 -8.78
CA SER A 2 20.06 11.39 -7.76
C SER A 2 19.13 10.81 -6.68
N SER A 3 19.18 11.33 -5.45
CA SER A 3 18.28 10.93 -4.35
C SER A 3 16.79 11.04 -4.73
N THR A 4 16.45 12.00 -5.60
CA THR A 4 15.11 12.16 -6.17
C THR A 4 14.72 11.08 -7.17
N SER A 5 15.65 10.73 -8.06
CA SER A 5 15.44 9.66 -9.02
C SER A 5 15.30 8.31 -8.31
N LEU A 6 16.09 8.09 -7.25
CA LEU A 6 15.96 6.91 -6.39
C LEU A 6 14.60 6.86 -5.70
N PHE A 7 14.16 7.97 -5.10
CA PHE A 7 12.84 8.04 -4.46
C PHE A 7 11.71 7.67 -5.43
N ARG A 8 11.71 8.27 -6.62
CA ARG A 8 10.70 7.99 -7.66
C ARG A 8 10.77 6.56 -8.17
N PHE A 9 11.97 6.01 -8.32
CA PHE A 9 12.16 4.62 -8.70
C PHE A 9 11.57 3.68 -7.65
N VAL A 10 11.90 3.88 -6.37
CA VAL A 10 11.36 3.09 -5.25
C VAL A 10 9.84 3.19 -5.19
N LEU A 11 9.27 4.40 -5.38
CA LEU A 11 7.82 4.62 -5.41
C LEU A 11 7.12 3.78 -6.48
N ILE A 12 7.64 3.82 -7.72
CA ILE A 12 7.02 3.11 -8.84
C ILE A 12 7.29 1.61 -8.74
N ALA A 13 8.49 1.19 -8.35
CA ALA A 13 8.81 -0.21 -8.14
C ALA A 13 7.91 -0.82 -7.07
N GLY A 14 7.72 -0.14 -5.94
CA GLY A 14 6.82 -0.59 -4.87
C GLY A 14 5.38 -0.76 -5.36
N LEU A 15 4.86 0.20 -6.12
CA LEU A 15 3.53 0.10 -6.72
C LEU A 15 3.42 -1.05 -7.71
N ILE A 16 4.42 -1.26 -8.56
CA ILE A 16 4.44 -2.37 -9.52
C ILE A 16 4.44 -3.69 -8.76
N PHE A 17 5.30 -3.87 -7.77
CA PHE A 17 5.35 -5.09 -6.97
C PHE A 17 4.05 -5.35 -6.21
N ALA A 18 3.41 -4.32 -5.66
CA ALA A 18 2.11 -4.44 -5.03
C ALA A 18 1.03 -4.92 -6.02
N ILE A 19 0.97 -4.33 -7.21
CA ILE A 19 0.01 -4.72 -8.26
C ILE A 19 0.29 -6.16 -8.72
N VAL A 20 1.56 -6.51 -8.97
CA VAL A 20 1.94 -7.85 -9.39
C VAL A 20 1.63 -8.88 -8.29
N GLY A 21 1.79 -8.53 -7.02
CA GLY A 21 1.37 -9.34 -5.88
C GLY A 21 -0.13 -9.66 -5.94
N VAL A 22 -0.98 -8.64 -6.04
CA VAL A 22 -2.44 -8.83 -6.17
C VAL A 22 -2.80 -9.69 -7.37
N VAL A 23 -2.19 -9.44 -8.54
CA VAL A 23 -2.43 -10.23 -9.75
C VAL A 23 -1.99 -11.68 -9.56
N ALA A 24 -0.86 -11.92 -8.90
CA ALA A 24 -0.38 -13.26 -8.58
C ALA A 24 -1.30 -13.98 -7.59
N GLY A 25 -1.87 -13.29 -6.60
CA GLY A 25 -2.87 -13.84 -5.68
C GLY A 25 -4.08 -14.39 -6.43
N ILE A 26 -4.64 -13.58 -7.33
CA ILE A 26 -5.83 -13.94 -8.11
C ILE A 26 -5.52 -15.01 -9.16
N SER A 27 -4.40 -14.88 -9.89
CA SER A 27 -4.12 -15.73 -11.05
C SER A 27 -3.50 -17.08 -10.70
N LEU A 28 -2.96 -17.22 -9.49
CA LEU A 28 -2.25 -18.41 -9.03
C LEU A 28 -2.91 -19.04 -7.80
N SER A 29 -4.17 -18.72 -7.51
CA SER A 29 -4.97 -19.35 -6.46
C SER A 29 -4.93 -20.88 -6.55
N ASP A 30 -4.96 -21.40 -7.77
CA ASP A 30 -5.01 -22.85 -8.06
C ASP A 30 -3.69 -23.56 -7.74
N THR A 31 -2.62 -22.81 -7.47
CA THR A 31 -1.32 -23.35 -7.02
C THR A 31 -1.28 -23.64 -5.52
N LEU A 32 -2.28 -23.20 -4.76
CA LEU A 32 -2.41 -23.52 -3.35
C LEU A 32 -2.70 -25.01 -3.14
N PRO A 33 -2.24 -25.62 -2.03
CA PRO A 33 -2.71 -26.94 -1.62
C PRO A 33 -4.24 -27.00 -1.51
N THR A 34 -4.84 -28.15 -1.86
CA THR A 34 -6.30 -28.33 -1.89
C THR A 34 -6.98 -27.94 -0.57
N ILE A 35 -6.36 -28.24 0.57
CA ILE A 35 -6.87 -27.85 1.90
C ILE A 35 -7.06 -26.33 2.06
N LEU A 36 -6.20 -25.52 1.45
CA LEU A 36 -6.31 -24.05 1.50
C LEU A 36 -7.31 -23.53 0.48
N GLN A 37 -7.46 -24.19 -0.67
CA GLN A 37 -8.52 -23.88 -1.63
C GLN A 37 -9.90 -24.17 -1.03
N ASP A 38 -10.06 -25.32 -0.37
CA ASP A 38 -11.30 -25.69 0.32
C ASP A 38 -11.64 -24.71 1.45
N TYR A 39 -10.62 -24.20 2.16
CA TYR A 39 -10.79 -23.17 3.18
C TYR A 39 -11.28 -21.84 2.57
N LEU A 40 -10.69 -21.40 1.45
CA LEU A 40 -11.13 -20.19 0.76
C LEU A 40 -12.56 -20.33 0.25
N ALA A 41 -12.91 -21.47 -0.36
CA ALA A 41 -14.27 -21.74 -0.84
C ALA A 41 -15.31 -21.78 0.29
N GLN A 42 -14.94 -22.27 1.47
CA GLN A 42 -15.80 -22.21 2.66
C GLN A 42 -15.98 -20.77 3.13
N THR A 43 -14.90 -19.98 3.18
CA THR A 43 -14.93 -18.58 3.63
C THR A 43 -15.73 -17.70 2.68
N GLU A 44 -15.64 -17.93 1.36
CA GLU A 44 -16.46 -17.24 0.36
C GLU A 44 -17.95 -17.54 0.48
N GLY A 45 -18.29 -18.72 1.02
CA GLY A 45 -19.66 -19.14 1.29
C GLY A 45 -20.24 -18.63 2.62
N GLU A 46 -19.44 -17.97 3.46
CA GLU A 46 -19.93 -17.38 4.70
C GLU A 46 -20.68 -16.07 4.42
N ASP A 47 -21.86 -15.90 5.03
CA ASP A 47 -22.65 -14.68 4.91
C ASP A 47 -21.91 -13.51 5.58
N ILE A 48 -21.37 -12.60 4.77
CA ILE A 48 -20.77 -11.34 5.25
C ILE A 48 -21.89 -10.44 5.79
N SER A 49 -21.72 -9.89 6.99
CA SER A 49 -22.70 -8.96 7.53
C SER A 49 -22.78 -7.69 6.69
N ASN A 50 -23.96 -7.06 6.60
CA ASN A 50 -24.12 -5.80 5.86
C ASN A 50 -23.12 -4.71 6.32
N GLY A 51 -22.78 -4.69 7.61
CA GLY A 51 -21.80 -3.75 8.16
C GLY A 51 -20.38 -4.00 7.64
N GLU A 52 -19.94 -5.25 7.62
CA GLU A 52 -18.63 -5.65 7.09
C GLU A 52 -18.56 -5.41 5.58
N ALA A 53 -19.60 -5.75 4.82
CA ALA A 53 -19.65 -5.52 3.39
C ALA A 53 -19.52 -4.02 3.05
N ILE A 54 -20.24 -3.16 3.77
CA ILE A 54 -20.12 -1.69 3.62
C ILE A 54 -18.72 -1.22 4.01
N PHE A 55 -18.16 -1.73 5.10
CA PHE A 55 -16.81 -1.37 5.55
C PHE A 55 -15.75 -1.74 4.49
N PHE A 56 -15.76 -2.97 3.97
CA PHE A 56 -14.83 -3.41 2.94
C PHE A 56 -14.98 -2.61 1.65
N LEU A 57 -16.21 -2.30 1.24
CA LEU A 57 -16.46 -1.46 0.06
C LEU A 57 -15.88 -0.06 0.23
N LEU A 58 -16.11 0.59 1.38
CA LEU A 58 -15.58 1.92 1.68
C LEU A 58 -14.05 1.91 1.80
N ALA A 59 -13.47 0.89 2.44
CA ALA A 59 -12.03 0.71 2.54
C ALA A 59 -11.39 0.57 1.16
N MET A 60 -11.95 -0.28 0.29
CA MET A 60 -11.49 -0.48 -1.08
C MET A 60 -11.54 0.83 -1.88
N LEU A 61 -12.66 1.55 -1.83
CA LEU A 61 -12.82 2.84 -2.50
C LEU A 61 -11.84 3.89 -1.98
N ALA A 62 -11.63 3.93 -0.66
CA ALA A 62 -10.68 4.85 -0.05
C ALA A 62 -9.25 4.59 -0.55
N VAL A 63 -8.81 3.33 -0.59
CA VAL A 63 -7.47 2.98 -1.12
C VAL A 63 -7.38 3.33 -2.61
N LEU A 64 -8.38 2.95 -3.41
CA LEU A 64 -8.39 3.18 -4.86
C LEU A 64 -8.32 4.66 -5.24
N LEU A 65 -8.89 5.55 -4.43
CA LEU A 65 -8.88 7.00 -4.69
C LEU A 65 -7.68 7.69 -4.03
N LEU A 66 -7.40 7.40 -2.76
CA LEU A 66 -6.39 8.12 -1.98
C LEU A 66 -4.97 7.72 -2.37
N LEU A 67 -4.73 6.46 -2.74
CA LEU A 67 -3.39 5.99 -3.09
C LEU A 67 -2.84 6.67 -4.36
N PRO A 68 -3.60 6.80 -5.47
CA PRO A 68 -3.14 7.57 -6.63
C PRO A 68 -2.93 9.06 -6.32
N ILE A 69 -3.85 9.68 -5.55
CA ILE A 69 -3.72 11.09 -5.15
C ILE A 69 -2.44 11.29 -4.35
N SER A 70 -2.19 10.43 -3.36
CA SER A 70 -0.98 10.43 -2.55
C SER A 70 0.26 10.23 -3.43
N THR A 71 0.26 9.23 -4.30
CA THR A 71 1.37 8.92 -5.23
C THR A 71 1.73 10.11 -6.12
N ILE A 72 0.74 10.78 -6.73
CA ILE A 72 0.96 11.97 -7.55
C ILE A 72 1.53 13.11 -6.70
N GLY A 73 1.02 13.28 -5.48
CA GLY A 73 1.53 14.25 -4.51
C GLY A 73 2.99 13.98 -4.13
N LEU A 74 3.35 12.72 -3.85
CA LEU A 74 4.71 12.27 -3.55
C LEU A 74 5.65 12.48 -4.74
N TRP A 75 5.20 12.16 -5.96
CA TRP A 75 5.97 12.39 -7.18
C TRP A 75 6.35 13.87 -7.37
N LYS A 76 5.45 14.76 -6.95
CA LYS A 76 5.60 16.23 -6.97
C LYS A 76 6.16 16.80 -5.65
N PHE A 77 6.57 15.97 -4.70
CA PHE A 77 7.10 16.38 -3.39
C PHE A 77 6.18 17.34 -2.60
N LYS A 78 4.86 17.14 -2.68
CA LYS A 78 3.90 17.94 -1.91
C LYS A 78 3.89 17.52 -0.45
N SER A 79 4.00 18.47 0.48
CA SER A 79 4.05 18.23 1.93
C SER A 79 2.88 17.39 2.44
N TRP A 80 1.65 17.68 1.98
CA TRP A 80 0.44 16.94 2.37
C TRP A 80 0.46 15.47 1.95
N ALA A 81 1.17 15.14 0.87
CA ALA A 81 1.19 13.78 0.33
C ALA A 81 1.97 12.82 1.23
N ARG A 82 3.00 13.31 1.91
CA ARG A 82 3.75 12.53 2.90
C ARG A 82 2.83 12.07 4.03
N THR A 83 2.08 13.00 4.61
CA THR A 83 1.14 12.71 5.70
C THR A 83 0.04 11.78 5.22
N LEU A 84 -0.53 12.05 4.04
CA LEU A 84 -1.57 11.20 3.47
C LEU A 84 -1.09 9.76 3.24
N TYR A 85 0.11 9.58 2.69
CA TYR A 85 0.69 8.25 2.49
C TYR A 85 0.83 7.49 3.81
N VAL A 86 1.42 8.11 4.84
CA VAL A 86 1.54 7.48 6.18
C VAL A 86 0.18 7.09 6.74
N VAL A 87 -0.82 7.98 6.62
CA VAL A 87 -2.17 7.69 7.10
C VAL A 87 -2.75 6.48 6.36
N ILE A 88 -2.61 6.40 5.04
CA ILE A 88 -3.08 5.24 4.27
C ILE A 88 -2.40 3.95 4.76
N THR A 89 -1.06 3.95 4.92
CA THR A 89 -0.31 2.77 5.37
C THR A 89 -0.72 2.31 6.77
N VAL A 90 -0.89 3.24 7.70
CA VAL A 90 -1.06 2.92 9.13
C VAL A 90 -2.52 2.76 9.53
N ALA A 91 -3.46 3.40 8.84
CA ALA A 91 -4.88 3.40 9.21
C ALA A 91 -5.50 2.01 9.20
N PHE A 92 -4.99 1.08 8.37
CA PHE A 92 -5.50 -0.29 8.30
C PHE A 92 -4.94 -1.23 9.37
N ILE A 93 -3.81 -0.86 10.02
CA ILE A 93 -3.14 -1.72 11.02
C ILE A 93 -4.09 -2.17 12.16
N PRO A 94 -4.90 -1.29 12.77
CA PRO A 94 -5.81 -1.69 13.84
C PRO A 94 -6.90 -2.68 13.41
N PHE A 95 -7.18 -2.78 12.11
CA PHE A 95 -8.23 -3.63 11.57
C PHE A 95 -7.74 -5.04 11.21
N TYR A 96 -6.43 -5.29 11.15
CA TYR A 96 -5.86 -6.62 10.82
C TYR A 96 -6.43 -7.77 11.67
N PRO A 97 -6.58 -7.63 13.01
CA PRO A 97 -7.14 -8.71 13.82
C PRO A 97 -8.58 -9.12 13.43
N ALA A 98 -9.34 -8.23 12.77
CA ALA A 98 -10.71 -8.47 12.36
C ALA A 98 -10.85 -9.09 10.97
N ILE A 99 -9.80 -9.07 10.14
CA ILE A 99 -9.82 -9.56 8.75
C ILE A 99 -9.70 -11.09 8.68
N GLY A 100 -9.31 -11.75 9.77
CA GLY A 100 -9.11 -13.20 9.82
C GLY A 100 -7.83 -13.67 9.12
N PRO A 101 -7.66 -14.98 8.93
CA PRO A 101 -6.49 -15.55 8.26
C PRO A 101 -6.44 -15.17 6.78
N VAL A 102 -5.33 -14.57 6.35
CA VAL A 102 -5.05 -14.29 4.95
C VAL A 102 -4.29 -15.46 4.34
N VAL A 103 -4.83 -16.06 3.28
CA VAL A 103 -4.18 -17.13 2.53
C VAL A 103 -3.51 -16.53 1.31
N MET A 104 -2.21 -16.80 1.15
CA MET A 104 -1.42 -16.30 0.03
C MET A 104 -0.65 -17.44 -0.62
N ASN A 105 -0.54 -17.41 -1.95
CA ASN A 105 0.40 -18.29 -2.63
C ASN A 105 1.84 -17.75 -2.54
N GLY A 106 2.85 -18.57 -2.85
CA GLY A 106 4.25 -18.20 -2.67
C GLY A 106 4.69 -16.98 -3.50
N TRP A 107 4.11 -16.77 -4.68
CA TRP A 107 4.44 -15.64 -5.55
C TRP A 107 3.80 -14.35 -5.03
N GLU A 108 2.52 -14.41 -4.66
CA GLU A 108 1.81 -13.31 -4.02
C GLU A 108 2.53 -12.85 -2.76
N ALA A 109 2.93 -13.77 -1.88
CA ALA A 109 3.68 -13.48 -0.67
C ALA A 109 5.01 -12.79 -0.97
N MET A 110 5.81 -13.35 -1.89
CA MET A 110 7.10 -12.77 -2.28
C MET A 110 6.97 -11.33 -2.81
N PHE A 111 6.03 -11.07 -3.71
CA PHE A 111 5.85 -9.74 -4.26
C PHE A 111 5.28 -8.75 -3.25
N SER A 112 4.40 -9.20 -2.36
CA SER A 112 3.86 -8.41 -1.25
C SER A 112 4.96 -8.02 -0.25
N ASP A 113 5.85 -8.95 0.09
CA ASP A 113 6.99 -8.70 0.97
C ASP A 113 7.97 -7.69 0.36
N ILE A 114 8.28 -7.82 -0.94
CA ILE A 114 9.12 -6.84 -1.65
C ILE A 114 8.45 -5.46 -1.65
N ALA A 115 7.15 -5.39 -1.93
CA ALA A 115 6.41 -4.14 -1.92
C ALA A 115 6.45 -3.49 -0.53
N LEU A 116 6.24 -4.26 0.54
CA LEU A 116 6.29 -3.80 1.93
C LEU A 116 7.70 -3.29 2.32
N MET A 117 8.75 -3.97 1.88
CA MET A 117 10.13 -3.50 2.09
C MET A 117 10.39 -2.17 1.39
N LEU A 118 9.95 -2.04 0.13
CA LEU A 118 10.09 -0.80 -0.64
C LEU A 118 9.26 0.35 -0.03
N GLU A 119 8.08 0.06 0.50
CA GLU A 119 7.27 1.01 1.27
C GLU A 119 7.99 1.50 2.53
N GLY A 120 8.60 0.60 3.30
CA GLY A 120 9.43 0.96 4.46
C GLY A 120 10.61 1.87 4.07
N ILE A 121 11.31 1.55 2.97
CA ILE A 121 12.36 2.40 2.41
C ILE A 121 11.80 3.77 2.02
N LEU A 122 10.63 3.81 1.37
CA LEU A 122 10.00 5.03 0.92
C LEU A 122 9.61 5.92 2.11
N LEU A 123 9.03 5.35 3.17
CA LEU A 123 8.78 6.03 4.44
C LEU A 123 10.06 6.62 5.02
N ALA A 124 11.13 5.82 5.11
CA ALA A 124 12.41 6.30 5.61
C ALA A 124 12.95 7.48 4.77
N MET A 125 12.93 7.37 3.45
CA MET A 125 13.37 8.44 2.54
C MET A 125 12.50 9.70 2.63
N MET A 126 11.20 9.57 2.88
CA MET A 126 10.34 10.73 3.08
C MET A 126 10.72 11.52 4.32
N PHE A 127 11.12 10.87 5.42
CA PHE A 127 11.36 11.56 6.68
C PHE A 127 12.84 11.80 7.01
N SER A 128 13.77 11.25 6.21
CA SER A 128 15.21 11.40 6.41
C SER A 128 15.96 11.85 5.15
N GLY A 129 17.20 12.30 5.33
CA GLY A 129 18.11 12.65 4.23
C GLY A 129 17.66 13.82 3.34
N GLU A 130 18.24 13.88 2.15
CA GLU A 130 18.03 14.97 1.17
C GLU A 130 16.60 15.03 0.63
N VAL A 131 15.94 13.87 0.53
CA VAL A 131 14.59 13.74 -0.02
C VAL A 131 13.58 14.40 0.91
N SER A 132 13.76 14.30 2.23
CA SER A 132 12.88 14.95 3.20
C SER A 132 12.81 16.48 3.04
N GLN A 133 13.94 17.11 2.67
CA GLN A 133 14.01 18.57 2.48
C GLN A 133 13.11 19.05 1.34
N LYS A 134 12.87 18.20 0.32
CA LYS A 134 12.06 18.57 -0.85
C LYS A 134 10.56 18.74 -0.57
N PHE A 135 10.07 18.21 0.55
CA PHE A 135 8.67 18.40 0.94
C PHE A 135 8.47 19.59 1.88
N SER A 136 9.53 20.29 2.29
CA SER A 136 9.37 21.49 3.10
C SER A 136 8.71 22.59 2.26
N PRO A 137 7.65 23.25 2.75
CA PRO A 137 7.17 24.46 2.08
C PRO A 137 8.32 25.45 2.02
N SER A 138 8.66 25.93 0.82
CA SER A 138 9.76 26.89 0.67
C SER A 138 9.51 28.07 1.61
N LYS A 139 10.42 28.33 2.54
CA LYS A 139 10.46 29.58 3.31
C LYS A 139 10.63 30.74 2.32
N VAL A 140 9.54 31.22 1.76
CA VAL A 140 9.45 32.47 1.01
C VAL A 140 8.28 33.21 1.65
N ALA A 141 8.55 34.42 2.16
CA ALA A 141 7.66 35.31 2.95
C ALA A 141 7.76 35.26 4.50
N ALA A 142 8.96 35.22 5.06
CA ALA A 142 9.22 35.73 6.42
C ALA A 142 10.35 36.77 6.39
N SER A 143 10.15 37.77 5.53
CA SER A 143 10.93 39.01 5.47
C SER A 143 10.11 40.02 4.66
N SER A 144 8.99 40.44 5.22
CA SER A 144 8.15 41.54 4.73
C SER A 144 7.86 42.45 5.91
#